data_AF-A0A0D3BI84-F1
#
_entry.id   AF-A0A0D3BI84-F1
#
_cell.length_a   1.000
_cell.length_b   1.000
_cell.length_c   1.000
_cell.angle_alpha   90.00
_cell.angle_beta   90.00
_cell.angle_gamma   90.00
#
_symmetry.space_group_name_H-M   'P 1'
#
loop_
_entity.id
_entity.type
_entity.pdbx_description
1 polymer ?
#
loop_
_entity_poly.entity_id
_entity_poly.type
_entity_poly.pdbx_seq_one_letter_code
_entity_poly.pdbx_strand_id
1 'polypeptide(L)'
;MSDVSGDGDATASITQPASSYPSLKVSASYKESGGGKSSSKRRPVKLSLDDAAAENEFITQLHGSDPVKVELNRLENEVRDKDRELGEAHAEIKALRLSERQREKAVEELTEELAKLDEKLKLTESILQSKNLEIKKINEEKKASMAAQFAAEATLRRVHAAQKDDDMPPIEAILVPLEAELKLARSEIGKLQEDNRAFDRLTKSKEAALLDAERTIEGALAKAALVDDLQNKNQELMKQIEICQEENKILDKMHRQKVADVEKLTQTVRELEEAVLAGGSAANAVRDYERKFQEMNEERKTLDRELARAKVTANRVATVVANEWKDGNDKVMPVKQWLEERRFLQGEMQQLRDKLAITDRAAKSEAQLKVMDLTYLVLE
;
A
#
# COMPACT_ATOMS: atom_id res chain seq x y z
N MET A 1 38.65 66.82 38.55
CA MET A 1 37.28 67.36 38.47
C MET A 1 36.59 66.54 37.40
N SER A 2 35.66 65.62 37.66
CA SER A 2 34.88 65.27 38.85
C SER A 2 34.39 63.84 38.63
N ASP A 3 34.47 63.04 39.69
CA ASP A 3 34.00 61.64 39.82
C ASP A 3 32.49 61.47 39.63
N VAL A 4 32.09 60.22 39.29
CA VAL A 4 31.07 59.37 39.96
C VAL A 4 30.62 58.28 38.96
N SER A 5 31.03 57.00 39.11
CA SER A 5 30.52 55.92 40.00
C SER A 5 29.08 55.45 39.71
N GLY A 6 28.91 54.14 39.52
CA GLY A 6 27.61 53.47 39.68
C GLY A 6 27.45 52.12 38.97
N ASP A 7 27.93 51.05 39.61
CA ASP A 7 27.57 49.64 39.37
C ASP A 7 26.10 49.32 39.73
N GLY A 8 25.60 48.17 39.25
CA GLY A 8 24.50 47.39 39.85
C GLY A 8 23.33 47.17 38.88
N ASP A 9 23.24 46.04 38.17
CA ASP A 9 22.82 44.70 38.61
C ASP A 9 21.29 44.46 38.58
N ALA A 10 20.96 43.31 38.00
CA ALA A 10 19.77 42.47 38.02
C ALA A 10 18.37 43.07 38.31
N THR A 11 17.41 42.73 37.45
CA THR A 11 16.47 41.61 37.70
C THR A 11 15.34 41.59 36.67
N ALA A 12 15.33 40.57 35.80
CA ALA A 12 14.19 40.24 34.96
C ALA A 12 13.18 39.42 35.78
N SER A 13 12.00 39.98 35.99
CA SER A 13 10.86 39.33 36.62
C SER A 13 10.09 38.51 35.58
N ILE A 14 10.19 37.18 35.65
CA ILE A 14 9.22 36.25 35.04
C ILE A 14 8.66 35.39 36.18
N THR A 15 7.42 35.68 36.54
CA THR A 15 6.64 34.94 37.52
C THR A 15 5.86 33.82 36.81
N GLN A 16 6.25 32.57 37.04
CA GLN A 16 5.34 31.42 36.95
C GLN A 16 4.82 31.10 38.36
N PRO A 17 3.58 30.60 38.48
CA PRO A 17 3.43 29.39 39.29
C PRO A 17 2.41 28.41 38.69
N ALA A 18 2.75 27.11 38.80
CA ALA A 18 1.96 26.11 39.52
C ALA A 18 2.01 24.74 38.83
N SER A 19 2.78 23.86 39.46
CA SER A 19 2.74 22.40 39.35
C SER A 19 1.45 21.83 39.94
N SER A 20 0.81 20.88 39.27
CA SER A 20 -0.04 19.90 39.95
C SER A 20 -0.05 18.56 39.21
N TYR A 21 0.67 17.57 39.77
CA TYR A 21 0.47 16.14 39.49
C TYR A 21 -0.20 15.49 40.71
N PRO A 22 -1.09 14.52 40.53
CA PRO A 22 -1.28 13.42 41.47
C PRO A 22 -0.84 12.11 40.78
N SER A 23 0.20 11.45 41.29
CA SER A 23 0.14 10.42 42.34
C SER A 23 -0.44 9.08 41.85
N LEU A 24 0.46 8.17 41.50
CA LEU A 24 0.22 6.75 41.27
C LEU A 24 0.00 6.03 42.60
N LYS A 25 -1.05 5.20 42.70
CA LYS A 25 -1.10 4.07 43.62
C LYS A 25 -1.27 2.77 42.83
N VAL A 26 -0.33 1.86 43.08
CA VAL A 26 -0.34 0.44 42.71
C VAL A 26 -1.30 -0.31 43.65
N SER A 27 -2.10 -1.25 43.14
CA SER A 27 -2.16 -2.64 43.63
C SER A 27 -3.13 -3.54 42.86
N ALA A 28 -2.59 -4.71 42.54
CA ALA A 28 -3.14 -6.00 42.15
C ALA A 28 -4.62 -6.32 42.42
N SER A 29 -5.23 -7.13 41.53
CA SER A 29 -5.46 -8.58 41.78
C SER A 29 -6.58 -9.15 40.88
N TYR A 30 -6.27 -10.29 40.24
CA TYR A 30 -7.12 -11.47 40.00
C TYR A 30 -8.66 -11.29 39.88
N LYS A 31 -9.27 -11.71 38.76
CA LYS A 31 -10.00 -13.00 38.63
C LYS A 31 -10.80 -13.08 37.33
N GLU A 32 -10.81 -14.31 36.84
CA GLU A 32 -11.54 -14.93 35.74
C GLU A 32 -13.08 -14.82 35.81
N SER A 33 -13.71 -15.12 34.66
CA SER A 33 -15.13 -15.45 34.42
C SER A 33 -16.07 -14.30 34.05
N GLY A 34 -16.85 -14.52 32.99
CA GLY A 34 -17.99 -13.67 32.65
C GLY A 34 -18.41 -13.76 31.20
N GLY A 35 -19.10 -14.84 30.83
CA GLY A 35 -19.76 -14.96 29.53
C GLY A 35 -20.84 -13.88 29.33
N GLY A 36 -20.90 -13.35 28.11
CA GLY A 36 -21.94 -12.42 27.68
C GLY A 36 -22.63 -12.93 26.42
N LYS A 37 -23.86 -13.46 26.59
CA LYS A 37 -24.83 -13.73 25.52
C LYS A 37 -25.68 -12.48 25.26
N SER A 38 -26.17 -12.40 24.01
CA SER A 38 -27.25 -11.58 23.42
C SER A 38 -26.69 -10.59 22.39
N SER A 39 -27.19 -10.45 21.17
CA SER A 39 -28.52 -10.56 20.53
C SER A 39 -28.25 -10.80 19.02
N SER A 40 -29.12 -11.20 18.10
CA SER A 40 -30.50 -10.83 17.85
C SER A 40 -31.05 -11.78 16.75
N LYS A 41 -32.30 -12.24 16.93
CA LYS A 41 -33.05 -13.08 15.99
C LYS A 41 -33.50 -12.24 14.78
N ARG A 42 -33.17 -12.68 13.56
CA ARG A 42 -34.00 -12.46 12.36
C ARG A 42 -34.11 -13.77 11.58
N ARG A 43 -35.34 -14.28 11.49
CA ARG A 43 -35.73 -15.38 10.58
C ARG A 43 -35.73 -14.87 9.14
N PRO A 44 -35.35 -15.70 8.16
CA PRO A 44 -35.97 -15.70 6.85
C PRO A 44 -36.88 -16.92 6.68
N VAL A 45 -37.85 -16.72 5.82
CA VAL A 45 -38.99 -17.57 5.49
C VAL A 45 -38.53 -18.76 4.65
N LYS A 46 -39.05 -19.96 4.98
CA LYS A 46 -38.95 -21.17 4.14
C LYS A 46 -39.64 -20.91 2.79
N LEU A 47 -38.88 -20.93 1.70
CA LEU A 47 -39.38 -21.26 0.37
C LEU A 47 -38.98 -22.71 0.09
N SER A 48 -39.97 -23.50 -0.28
CA SER A 48 -39.92 -24.92 -0.65
C SER A 48 -38.99 -25.16 -1.84
N LEU A 49 -37.98 -26.02 -1.65
CA LEU A 49 -37.11 -26.55 -2.70
C LEU A 49 -36.84 -28.05 -2.42
N ASP A 50 -37.92 -28.82 -2.23
CA ASP A 50 -37.80 -30.22 -1.81
C ASP A 50 -37.57 -31.21 -2.97
N ASP A 51 -37.47 -30.77 -4.24
CA ASP A 51 -37.27 -31.67 -5.38
C ASP A 51 -35.86 -31.66 -6.01
N ALA A 52 -34.93 -30.81 -5.55
CA ALA A 52 -33.56 -30.76 -6.08
C ALA A 52 -32.48 -31.37 -5.15
N ALA A 53 -32.84 -31.69 -3.91
CA ALA A 53 -31.92 -32.27 -2.93
C ALA A 53 -31.80 -33.80 -3.04
N ALA A 54 -32.86 -34.48 -3.51
CA ALA A 54 -32.92 -35.94 -3.55
C ALA A 54 -32.02 -36.56 -4.64
N GLU A 55 -31.76 -35.85 -5.74
CA GLU A 55 -30.85 -36.36 -6.81
C GLU A 55 -29.37 -36.20 -6.45
N ASN A 56 -29.01 -35.23 -5.61
CA ASN A 56 -27.62 -35.03 -5.14
C ASN A 56 -27.22 -35.95 -3.97
N GLU A 57 -28.19 -36.47 -3.21
CA GLU A 57 -27.91 -37.36 -2.09
C GLU A 57 -27.53 -38.79 -2.55
N PHE A 58 -28.02 -39.23 -3.71
CA PHE A 58 -27.71 -40.56 -4.26
C PHE A 58 -26.28 -40.67 -4.82
N ILE A 59 -25.72 -39.58 -5.37
CA ILE A 59 -24.34 -39.55 -5.89
C ILE A 59 -23.31 -39.44 -4.75
N THR A 60 -23.69 -38.86 -3.61
CA THR A 60 -22.78 -38.65 -2.48
C THR A 60 -22.59 -39.91 -1.60
N GLN A 61 -23.51 -40.86 -1.66
CA GLN A 61 -23.45 -42.10 -0.85
C GLN A 61 -22.66 -43.24 -1.49
N LEU A 62 -22.41 -43.19 -2.81
CA LEU A 62 -21.83 -44.33 -3.53
C LEU A 62 -20.34 -44.20 -3.85
N HIS A 63 -19.77 -43.00 -3.92
CA HIS A 63 -18.32 -42.80 -4.02
C HIS A 63 -17.89 -41.75 -2.98
N GLY A 64 -16.78 -42.03 -2.28
CA GLY A 64 -16.30 -41.24 -1.16
C GLY A 64 -16.38 -39.74 -1.38
N SER A 65 -16.80 -39.03 -0.32
CA SER A 65 -16.84 -37.57 -0.12
C SER A 65 -16.50 -36.71 -1.34
N ASP A 66 -17.43 -35.84 -1.77
CA ASP A 66 -17.18 -34.83 -2.80
C ASP A 66 -15.79 -34.17 -2.60
N PRO A 67 -14.82 -34.42 -3.50
CA PRO A 67 -13.45 -33.99 -3.32
C PRO A 67 -13.32 -32.47 -3.24
N VAL A 68 -14.23 -31.73 -3.89
CA VAL A 68 -14.27 -30.26 -3.81
C VAL A 68 -14.66 -29.82 -2.41
N LYS A 69 -15.66 -30.48 -1.81
CA LYS A 69 -16.11 -30.18 -0.44
C LYS A 69 -15.04 -30.50 0.61
N VAL A 70 -14.27 -31.57 0.43
CA VAL A 70 -13.16 -31.92 1.34
C VAL A 70 -12.06 -30.86 1.25
N GLU A 71 -11.66 -30.48 0.03
CA GLU A 71 -10.63 -29.47 -0.17
C GLU A 71 -11.06 -28.09 0.35
N LEU A 72 -12.34 -27.74 0.18
CA LEU A 72 -12.88 -26.47 0.69
C LEU A 72 -12.87 -26.43 2.23
N ASN A 73 -13.19 -27.54 2.90
CA ASN A 73 -13.05 -27.65 4.36
C ASN A 73 -11.59 -27.59 4.81
N ARG A 74 -10.66 -28.18 4.05
CA ARG A 74 -9.22 -28.12 4.32
C ARG A 74 -8.73 -26.67 4.26
N LEU A 75 -9.04 -25.97 3.18
CA LEU A 75 -8.67 -24.56 2.99
C LEU A 75 -9.33 -23.65 4.02
N GLU A 76 -10.59 -23.90 4.40
CA GLU A 76 -11.26 -23.11 5.44
C GLU A 76 -10.57 -23.27 6.81
N ASN A 77 -10.14 -24.50 7.17
CA ASN A 77 -9.37 -24.72 8.38
C ASN A 77 -7.98 -24.07 8.29
N GLU A 78 -7.31 -24.17 7.14
CA GLU A 78 -6.01 -23.54 6.89
C GLU A 78 -6.10 -22.01 7.04
N VAL A 79 -7.17 -21.37 6.54
CA VAL A 79 -7.43 -19.94 6.73
C VAL A 79 -7.65 -19.60 8.20
N ARG A 80 -8.45 -20.38 8.93
CA ARG A 80 -8.68 -20.15 10.38
C ARG A 80 -7.40 -20.28 11.20
N ASP A 81 -6.55 -21.23 10.87
CA ASP A 81 -5.27 -21.41 11.54
C ASP A 81 -4.31 -20.27 11.21
N LYS A 82 -4.27 -19.80 9.96
CA LYS A 82 -3.53 -18.60 9.56
C LYS A 82 -4.04 -17.34 10.24
N ASP A 83 -5.35 -17.19 10.42
CA ASP A 83 -5.94 -16.07 11.17
C ASP A 83 -5.53 -16.10 12.65
N ARG A 84 -5.42 -17.30 13.25
CA ARG A 84 -4.92 -17.46 14.63
C ARG A 84 -3.43 -17.11 14.73
N GLU A 85 -2.59 -17.64 13.84
CA GLU A 85 -1.15 -17.32 13.76
C GLU A 85 -0.93 -15.81 13.60
N LEU A 86 -1.73 -15.17 12.74
CA LEU A 86 -1.67 -13.72 12.53
C LEU A 86 -2.09 -12.94 13.78
N GLY A 87 -3.08 -13.42 14.52
CA GLY A 87 -3.46 -12.86 15.82
C GLY A 87 -2.34 -12.95 16.87
N GLU A 88 -1.65 -14.09 16.95
CA GLU A 88 -0.52 -14.32 17.85
C GLU A 88 0.67 -13.44 17.49
N ALA A 89 1.03 -13.36 16.20
CA ALA A 89 2.09 -12.48 15.71
C ALA A 89 1.80 -11.01 16.02
N HIS A 90 0.54 -10.55 15.87
CA HIS A 90 0.16 -9.19 16.25
C HIS A 90 0.29 -8.93 17.75
N ALA A 91 -0.07 -9.90 18.60
CA ALA A 91 0.11 -9.80 20.05
C ALA A 91 1.59 -9.73 20.43
N GLU A 92 2.44 -10.54 19.79
CA GLU A 92 3.88 -10.54 19.98
C GLU A 92 4.51 -9.21 19.55
N ILE A 93 4.15 -8.67 18.37
CA ILE A 93 4.60 -7.35 17.91
C ILE A 93 4.26 -6.27 18.94
N LYS A 94 3.05 -6.31 19.51
CA LYS A 94 2.63 -5.34 20.53
C LYS A 94 3.44 -5.48 21.82
N ALA A 95 3.72 -6.70 22.26
CA ALA A 95 4.56 -6.96 23.44
C ALA A 95 6.01 -6.50 23.22
N LEU A 96 6.58 -6.79 22.05
CA LEU A 96 7.93 -6.37 21.67
C LEU A 96 8.05 -4.84 21.61
N ARG A 97 7.08 -4.13 21.04
CA ARG A 97 7.05 -2.66 21.04
C ARG A 97 7.03 -2.05 22.44
N LEU A 98 6.29 -2.66 23.39
CA LEU A 98 6.27 -2.20 24.78
C LEU A 98 7.62 -2.45 25.49
N SER A 99 8.22 -3.62 25.25
CA SER A 99 9.54 -3.98 25.77
C SER A 99 10.64 -3.08 25.21
N GLU A 100 10.59 -2.77 23.91
CA GLU A 100 11.49 -1.83 23.25
C GLU A 100 11.40 -0.44 23.86
N ARG A 101 10.20 0.09 24.05
CA ARG A 101 9.99 1.39 24.71
C ARG A 101 10.48 1.42 26.16
N GLN A 102 10.46 0.29 26.88
CA GLN A 102 11.05 0.21 28.22
C GLN A 102 12.58 0.20 28.17
N ARG A 103 13.18 -0.52 27.21
CA ARG A 103 14.63 -0.50 26.99
C ARG A 103 15.12 0.88 26.57
N GLU A 104 14.42 1.58 25.67
CA GLU A 104 14.74 2.95 25.27
C GLU A 104 14.80 3.88 26.47
N LYS A 105 13.79 3.84 27.35
CA LYS A 105 13.79 4.64 28.59
C LYS A 105 14.96 4.32 29.51
N ALA A 106 15.29 3.04 29.69
CA ALA A 106 16.44 2.66 30.50
C ALA A 106 17.76 3.15 29.89
N VAL A 107 17.88 3.18 28.56
CA VAL A 107 19.04 3.75 27.87
C VAL A 107 19.10 5.26 28.05
N GLU A 108 17.98 5.97 27.94
CA GLU A 108 17.90 7.42 28.19
C GLU A 108 18.37 7.75 29.62
N GLU A 109 17.84 7.05 30.63
CA GLU A 109 18.21 7.22 32.04
C GLU A 109 19.71 6.97 32.28
N LEU A 110 20.26 5.87 31.75
CA LEU A 110 21.69 5.58 31.86
C LEU A 110 22.55 6.61 31.14
N THR A 111 22.09 7.15 30.01
CA THR A 111 22.82 8.18 29.27
C THR A 111 22.87 9.49 30.04
N GLU A 112 21.78 9.87 30.71
CA GLU A 112 21.76 11.04 31.60
C GLU A 112 22.68 10.87 32.81
N GLU A 113 22.70 9.68 33.42
CA GLU A 113 23.62 9.38 34.53
C GLU A 113 25.08 9.42 34.08
N LEU A 114 25.38 8.87 32.90
CA LEU A 114 26.72 8.91 32.31
C LEU A 114 27.18 10.35 32.07
N ALA A 115 26.30 11.20 31.52
CA ALA A 115 26.60 12.62 31.29
C ALA A 115 26.91 13.35 32.61
N LYS A 116 26.12 13.11 33.67
CA LYS A 116 26.36 13.70 35.00
C LYS A 116 27.68 13.23 35.62
N LEU A 117 28.08 11.97 35.39
CA LEU A 117 29.35 11.44 35.87
C LEU A 117 30.54 12.01 35.08
N ASP A 118 30.40 12.18 33.77
CA ASP A 118 31.43 12.79 32.92
C ASP A 118 31.69 14.27 33.31
N GLU A 119 30.64 15.04 33.58
CA GLU A 119 30.78 16.41 34.09
C GLU A 119 31.49 16.46 35.45
N LYS A 120 31.13 15.56 36.38
CA LYS A 120 31.82 15.44 37.68
C LYS A 120 33.30 15.08 37.49
N LEU A 121 33.59 14.14 36.60
CA LEU A 121 34.96 13.73 36.30
C LEU A 121 35.77 14.92 35.77
N LYS A 122 35.29 15.63 34.76
CA LYS A 122 35.92 16.84 34.20
C LYS A 122 36.19 17.91 35.26
N LEU A 123 35.23 18.15 36.16
CA LEU A 123 35.41 19.07 37.27
C LEU A 123 36.54 18.62 38.22
N THR A 124 36.54 17.33 38.60
CA THR A 124 37.59 16.79 39.47
C THR A 124 38.97 16.82 38.82
N GLU A 125 39.07 16.54 37.53
CA GLU A 125 40.32 16.63 36.76
C GLU A 125 40.84 18.06 36.71
N SER A 126 39.97 19.05 36.49
CA SER A 126 40.34 20.48 36.51
C SER A 126 40.88 20.90 37.88
N ILE A 127 40.21 20.50 38.97
CA ILE A 127 40.68 20.77 40.34
C ILE A 127 42.05 20.13 40.59
N LEU A 128 42.25 18.89 40.13
CA LEU A 128 43.49 18.15 40.31
C LEU A 128 44.65 18.79 39.50
N GLN A 129 44.38 19.25 38.28
CA GLN A 129 45.33 20.02 37.48
C GLN A 129 45.71 21.34 38.16
N SER A 130 44.73 22.09 38.68
CA SER A 130 44.97 23.33 39.43
C SER A 130 45.86 23.10 40.66
N LYS A 131 45.56 22.07 41.45
CA LYS A 131 46.36 21.69 42.64
C LYS A 131 47.78 21.28 42.26
N ASN A 132 47.97 20.57 41.14
CA ASN A 132 49.31 20.22 40.65
C ASN A 132 50.14 21.45 40.26
N LEU A 133 49.52 22.47 39.65
CA LEU A 133 50.20 23.73 39.34
C LEU A 133 50.59 24.49 40.61
N GLU A 134 49.70 24.53 41.60
CA GLU A 134 49.97 25.13 42.92
C GLU A 134 51.16 24.45 43.62
N ILE A 135 51.22 23.11 43.61
CA ILE A 135 52.35 22.35 44.16
C ILE A 135 53.66 22.69 43.45
N LYS A 136 53.66 22.80 42.11
CA LYS A 136 54.87 23.18 41.35
C LYS A 136 55.36 24.57 41.75
N LYS A 137 54.44 25.53 41.83
CA LYS A 137 54.74 26.91 42.25
C LYS A 137 55.37 26.96 43.64
N ILE A 138 54.76 26.29 44.63
CA ILE A 138 55.29 26.22 46.00
C ILE A 138 56.69 25.58 46.03
N ASN A 139 56.92 24.55 45.21
CA ASN A 139 58.22 23.88 45.15
C ASN A 139 59.31 24.77 44.53
N GLU A 140 58.98 25.55 43.50
CA GLU A 140 59.87 26.55 42.91
C GLU A 140 60.19 27.67 43.90
N GLU A 141 59.18 28.21 44.58
CA GLU A 141 59.34 29.20 45.64
C GLU A 141 60.23 28.69 46.78
N LYS A 142 60.03 27.44 47.21
CA LYS A 142 60.88 26.79 48.22
C LYS A 142 62.33 26.69 47.77
N LYS A 143 62.59 26.30 46.52
CA LYS A 143 63.95 26.23 45.97
C LYS A 143 64.59 27.62 45.91
N ALA A 144 63.86 28.62 45.45
CA ALA A 144 64.32 30.00 45.41
C ALA A 144 64.64 30.54 46.81
N SER A 145 63.76 30.28 47.78
CA SER A 145 63.99 30.66 49.18
C SER A 145 65.22 29.98 49.78
N MET A 146 65.44 28.68 49.51
CA MET A 146 66.66 28.00 49.97
C MET A 146 67.92 28.58 49.31
N ALA A 147 67.89 28.88 48.01
CA ALA A 147 69.02 29.51 47.33
C ALA A 147 69.33 30.90 47.90
N ALA A 148 68.31 31.70 48.17
CA ALA A 148 68.45 33.01 48.82
C ALA A 148 69.05 32.88 50.23
N GLN A 149 68.60 31.88 51.01
CA GLN A 149 69.14 31.58 52.33
C GLN A 149 70.64 31.22 52.26
N PHE A 150 71.05 30.33 51.36
CA PHE A 150 72.46 29.98 51.17
C PHE A 150 73.32 31.17 50.73
N ALA A 151 72.80 32.02 49.84
CA ALA A 151 73.48 33.25 49.41
C ALA A 151 73.66 34.26 50.56
N ALA A 152 72.63 34.44 51.39
CA ALA A 152 72.71 35.30 52.58
C ALA A 152 73.73 34.77 53.58
N GLU A 153 73.74 33.46 53.84
CA GLU A 153 74.67 32.81 54.76
C GLU A 153 76.13 32.90 54.26
N ALA A 154 76.35 32.70 52.96
CA ALA A 154 77.66 32.90 52.34
C ALA A 154 78.14 34.35 52.42
N THR A 155 77.22 35.32 52.37
CA THR A 155 77.55 36.74 52.50
C THR A 155 77.90 37.09 53.95
N LEU A 156 77.16 36.56 54.93
CA LEU A 156 77.52 36.67 56.35
C LEU A 156 78.88 36.04 56.65
N ARG A 157 79.19 34.86 56.11
CA ARG A 157 80.51 34.22 56.25
C ARG A 157 81.62 35.11 55.66
N ARG A 158 81.42 35.71 54.48
CA ARG A 158 82.39 36.63 53.85
C ARG A 158 82.60 37.91 54.68
N VAL A 159 81.54 38.53 55.19
CA VAL A 159 81.63 39.72 56.05
C VAL A 159 82.35 39.41 57.36
N HIS A 160 82.04 38.28 58.00
CA HIS A 160 82.73 37.85 59.23
C HIS A 160 84.20 37.50 59.01
N ALA A 161 84.57 36.97 57.84
CA ALA A 161 85.97 36.72 57.48
C ALA A 161 86.73 38.02 57.15
N ALA A 162 86.09 38.94 56.41
CA ALA A 162 86.67 40.24 56.07
C ALA A 162 86.91 41.16 57.29
N GLN A 163 86.22 40.92 58.41
CA GLN A 163 86.48 41.62 59.68
C GLN A 163 87.76 41.16 60.41
N LYS A 164 88.49 40.15 59.90
CA LYS A 164 89.68 39.57 60.59
C LYS A 164 91.03 39.79 59.91
N ASP A 165 91.10 40.37 58.71
CA ASP A 165 92.37 40.61 58.00
C ASP A 165 92.71 42.11 57.97
N ASP A 166 93.63 42.51 58.85
CA ASP A 166 94.22 43.86 59.00
C ASP A 166 95.36 44.11 57.99
N ASP A 167 95.10 43.92 56.69
CA ASP A 167 95.94 44.46 55.62
C ASP A 167 95.04 44.89 54.46
N MET A 168 94.19 45.89 54.73
CA MET A 168 93.29 46.45 53.72
C MET A 168 94.09 47.40 52.81
N PRO A 169 94.16 47.13 51.49
CA PRO A 169 94.83 48.04 50.57
C PRO A 169 94.12 49.41 50.51
N PRO A 170 94.82 50.46 50.04
CA PRO A 170 94.25 51.80 49.94
C PRO A 170 92.91 51.79 49.20
N ILE A 171 91.92 52.48 49.77
CA ILE A 171 90.51 52.43 49.35
C ILE A 171 90.35 52.69 47.84
N GLU A 172 91.13 53.60 47.24
CA GLU A 172 91.08 53.88 45.81
C GLU A 172 91.44 52.67 44.91
N ALA A 173 92.36 51.79 45.34
CA ALA A 173 92.76 50.62 44.56
C ALA A 173 91.63 49.57 44.46
N ILE A 174 90.70 49.59 45.42
CA ILE A 174 89.48 48.76 45.44
C ILE A 174 88.33 49.47 44.73
N LEU A 175 88.22 50.80 44.88
CA LEU A 175 87.11 51.59 44.36
C LEU A 175 87.09 51.67 42.83
N VAL A 176 88.25 51.89 42.19
CA VAL A 176 88.32 52.16 40.74
C VAL A 176 87.81 50.98 39.87
N PRO A 177 88.20 49.71 40.13
CA PRO A 177 87.62 48.57 39.42
C PRO A 177 86.11 48.43 39.64
N LEU A 178 85.63 48.64 40.88
CA LEU A 178 84.20 48.56 41.21
C LEU A 178 83.39 49.67 40.52
N GLU A 179 83.94 50.88 40.39
CA GLU A 179 83.32 51.96 39.63
C GLU A 179 83.24 51.64 38.13
N ALA A 180 84.28 51.02 37.56
CA ALA A 180 84.29 50.57 36.16
C ALA A 180 83.28 49.45 35.91
N GLU A 181 83.21 48.45 36.80
CA GLU A 181 82.21 47.38 36.76
C GLU A 181 80.79 47.92 36.91
N LEU A 182 80.57 48.89 37.80
CA LEU A 182 79.28 49.54 37.99
C LEU A 182 78.86 50.33 36.73
N LYS A 183 79.81 50.97 36.03
CA LYS A 183 79.56 51.64 34.76
C LYS A 183 79.20 50.64 33.64
N LEU A 184 79.88 49.50 33.58
CA LEU A 184 79.55 48.42 32.63
C LEU A 184 78.17 47.82 32.93
N ALA A 185 77.88 47.52 34.18
CA ALA A 185 76.58 47.01 34.62
C ALA A 185 75.44 47.99 34.28
N ARG A 186 75.65 49.30 34.45
CA ARG A 186 74.68 50.32 34.02
C ARG A 186 74.44 50.34 32.51
N SER A 187 75.49 50.17 31.70
CA SER A 187 75.38 50.06 30.24
C SER A 187 74.61 48.81 29.83
N GLU A 188 74.88 47.67 30.48
CA GLU A 188 74.18 46.41 30.25
C GLU A 188 72.71 46.49 30.65
N ILE A 189 72.39 47.11 31.79
CA ILE A 189 71.01 47.40 32.20
C ILE A 189 70.29 48.22 31.12
N GLY A 190 70.95 49.22 30.52
CA GLY A 190 70.39 50.02 29.44
C GLY A 190 70.02 49.18 28.21
N LYS A 191 70.93 48.30 27.77
CA LYS A 191 70.67 47.38 26.65
C LYS A 191 69.51 46.43 26.94
N LEU A 192 69.49 45.84 28.13
CA LEU A 192 68.40 44.96 28.57
C LEU A 192 67.05 45.69 28.63
N GLN A 193 67.03 46.98 28.97
CA GLN A 193 65.80 47.79 28.92
C GLN A 193 65.32 48.04 27.49
N GLU A 194 66.23 48.27 26.54
CA GLU A 194 65.89 48.40 25.12
C GLU A 194 65.35 47.09 24.55
N ASP A 195 66.00 45.97 24.88
CA ASP A 195 65.55 44.63 24.50
C ASP A 195 64.17 44.32 25.07
N ASN A 196 63.90 44.61 26.35
CA ASN A 196 62.57 44.43 26.93
C ASN A 196 61.50 45.23 26.19
N ARG A 197 61.78 46.49 25.82
CA ARG A 197 60.85 47.30 25.02
C ARG A 197 60.64 46.72 23.61
N ALA A 198 61.67 46.13 23.01
CA ALA A 198 61.56 45.45 21.72
C ALA A 198 60.70 44.19 21.84
N PHE A 199 60.89 43.40 22.91
CA PHE A 199 60.04 42.25 23.22
C PHE A 199 58.59 42.65 23.42
N ASP A 200 58.30 43.72 24.18
CA ASP A 200 56.92 44.21 24.38
C ASP A 200 56.23 44.59 23.07
N ARG A 201 56.95 45.27 22.15
CA ARG A 201 56.43 45.61 20.83
C ARG A 201 56.17 44.35 19.99
N LEU A 202 57.07 43.38 20.05
CA LEU A 202 56.92 42.12 19.32
C LEU A 202 55.72 41.31 19.86
N THR A 203 55.54 41.26 21.18
CA THR A 203 54.41 40.59 21.83
C THR A 203 53.10 41.22 21.37
N LYS A 204 52.97 42.54 21.45
CA LYS A 204 51.76 43.25 20.97
C LYS A 204 51.47 43.01 19.49
N SER A 205 52.51 42.98 18.65
CA SER A 205 52.37 42.70 17.22
C SER A 205 51.88 41.27 16.97
N LYS A 206 52.41 40.28 17.72
CA LYS A 206 51.95 38.89 17.63
C LYS A 206 50.53 38.69 18.15
N GLU A 207 50.17 39.35 19.24
CA GLU A 207 48.79 39.34 19.77
C GLU A 207 47.80 39.92 18.74
N ALA A 208 48.15 41.03 18.09
CA ALA A 208 47.32 41.58 17.02
C ALA A 208 47.16 40.62 15.83
N ALA A 209 48.26 39.98 15.40
CA ALA A 209 48.23 39.00 14.32
C ALA A 209 47.42 37.73 14.69
N LEU A 210 47.46 37.31 15.96
CA LEU A 210 46.64 36.20 16.46
C LEU A 210 45.15 36.55 16.42
N LEU A 211 44.76 37.74 16.87
CA LEU A 211 43.37 38.21 16.81
C LEU A 211 42.84 38.27 15.37
N ASP A 212 43.65 38.70 14.41
CA ASP A 212 43.25 38.73 12.99
C ASP A 212 43.13 37.32 12.39
N ALA A 213 44.00 36.40 12.80
CA ALA A 213 43.89 34.99 12.42
C ALA A 213 42.63 34.35 13.01
N GLU A 214 42.31 34.63 14.29
CA GLU A 214 41.08 34.17 14.94
C GLU A 214 39.83 34.63 14.20
N ARG A 215 39.72 35.93 13.86
CA ARG A 215 38.61 36.45 13.04
C ARG A 215 38.48 35.75 11.69
N THR A 216 39.61 35.44 11.07
CA THR A 216 39.63 34.72 9.79
C THR A 216 39.12 33.29 9.94
N ILE A 217 39.52 32.60 11.02
CA ILE A 217 39.05 31.25 11.36
C ILE A 217 37.55 31.26 11.66
N GLU A 218 37.07 32.19 12.48
CA GLU A 218 35.64 32.35 12.77
C GLU A 218 34.82 32.56 11.49
N GLY A 219 35.29 33.43 10.59
CA GLY A 219 34.65 33.65 9.29
C GLY A 219 34.66 32.40 8.40
N ALA A 220 35.71 31.58 8.46
CA ALA A 220 35.79 30.31 7.74
C ALA A 220 34.83 29.26 8.33
N LEU A 221 34.72 29.18 9.67
CA LEU A 221 33.79 28.28 10.35
C LEU A 221 32.34 28.62 10.04
N ALA A 222 31.97 29.90 10.02
CA ALA A 222 30.63 30.33 9.64
C ALA A 222 30.28 29.95 8.17
N LYS A 223 31.25 30.07 7.26
CA LYS A 223 31.08 29.62 5.86
C LYS A 223 30.94 28.10 5.75
N ALA A 224 31.73 27.35 6.54
CA ALA A 224 31.64 25.89 6.57
C ALA A 224 30.24 25.43 7.04
N ALA A 225 29.72 26.01 8.13
CA ALA A 225 28.38 25.72 8.61
C ALA A 225 27.29 26.00 7.55
N LEU A 226 27.40 27.11 6.83
CA LEU A 226 26.47 27.42 5.72
C LEU A 226 26.56 26.39 4.59
N VAL A 227 27.76 25.92 4.25
CA VAL A 227 27.94 24.87 3.23
C VAL A 227 27.28 23.57 3.68
N ASP A 228 27.42 23.19 4.95
CA ASP A 228 26.77 22.01 5.51
C ASP A 228 25.24 22.12 5.45
N ASP A 229 24.67 23.27 5.81
CA ASP A 229 23.23 23.54 5.68
C ASP A 229 22.74 23.43 4.23
N LEU A 230 23.51 23.97 3.28
CA LEU A 230 23.19 23.88 1.86
C LEU A 230 23.31 22.45 1.34
N GLN A 231 24.29 21.67 1.81
CA GLN A 231 24.40 20.25 1.46
C GLN A 231 23.21 19.45 1.99
N ASN A 232 22.79 19.68 3.23
CA ASN A 232 21.60 19.06 3.81
C ASN A 232 20.35 19.39 3.00
N LYS A 233 20.17 20.67 2.62
CA LYS A 233 19.05 21.09 1.77
C LYS A 233 19.11 20.46 0.38
N ASN A 234 20.29 20.30 -0.19
CA ASN A 234 20.47 19.66 -1.49
C ASN A 234 20.12 18.17 -1.45
N GLN A 235 20.52 17.45 -0.39
CA GLN A 235 20.10 16.07 -0.17
C GLN A 235 18.59 15.92 -0.03
N GLU A 236 17.93 16.83 0.69
CA GLU A 236 16.47 16.83 0.82
C GLU A 236 15.76 17.08 -0.52
N LEU A 237 16.26 18.04 -1.31
CA LEU A 237 15.73 18.30 -2.66
C LEU A 237 15.91 17.09 -3.58
N MET A 238 17.03 16.37 -3.50
CA MET A 238 17.23 15.13 -4.26
C MET A 238 16.18 14.08 -3.91
N LYS A 239 15.91 13.87 -2.62
CA LYS A 239 14.85 12.94 -2.17
C LYS A 239 13.47 13.37 -2.70
N GLN A 240 13.17 14.67 -2.69
CA GLN A 240 11.91 15.17 -3.26
C GLN A 240 11.81 14.92 -4.77
N ILE A 241 12.91 15.08 -5.50
CA ILE A 241 12.96 14.76 -6.94
C ILE A 241 12.68 13.26 -7.16
N GLU A 242 13.28 12.38 -6.36
CA GLU A 242 13.04 10.93 -6.44
C GLU A 242 11.56 10.57 -6.17
N ILE A 243 10.95 11.19 -5.14
CA ILE A 243 9.52 11.01 -4.84
C ILE A 243 8.67 11.45 -6.03
N CYS A 244 8.90 12.67 -6.55
CA CYS A 244 8.17 13.19 -7.71
C CYS A 244 8.33 12.30 -8.96
N GLN A 245 9.51 11.69 -9.16
CA GLN A 245 9.73 10.76 -10.27
C GLN A 245 8.92 9.47 -10.11
N GLU A 246 8.87 8.88 -8.91
CA GLU A 246 8.07 7.68 -8.68
C GLU A 246 6.56 7.98 -8.71
N GLU A 247 6.12 9.14 -8.21
CA GLU A 247 4.74 9.61 -8.37
C GLU A 247 4.33 9.72 -9.83
N ASN A 248 5.16 10.34 -10.67
CA ASN A 248 4.91 10.42 -12.12
C ASN A 248 4.80 9.03 -12.76
N LYS A 249 5.66 8.10 -12.37
CA LYS A 249 5.62 6.71 -12.87
C LYS A 249 4.34 5.98 -12.46
N ILE A 250 3.83 6.23 -11.26
CA ILE A 250 2.54 5.71 -10.80
C ILE A 250 1.40 6.34 -11.61
N LEU A 251 1.43 7.66 -11.81
CA LEU A 251 0.45 8.39 -12.61
C LEU A 251 0.40 7.87 -14.05
N ASP A 252 1.56 7.63 -14.68
CA ASP A 252 1.64 7.08 -16.04
C ASP A 252 1.04 5.68 -16.14
N LYS A 253 1.33 4.80 -15.17
CA LYS A 253 0.72 3.45 -15.10
C LYS A 253 -0.80 3.55 -14.97
N MET A 254 -1.29 4.41 -14.07
CA MET A 254 -2.72 4.63 -13.89
C MET A 254 -3.37 5.19 -15.16
N HIS A 255 -2.73 6.15 -15.83
CA HIS A 255 -3.27 6.74 -17.06
C HIS A 255 -3.36 5.69 -18.16
N ARG A 256 -2.32 4.88 -18.37
CA ARG A 256 -2.35 3.76 -19.33
C ARG A 256 -3.47 2.77 -19.04
N GLN A 257 -3.67 2.41 -17.76
CA GLN A 257 -4.76 1.53 -17.38
C GLN A 257 -6.13 2.14 -17.71
N LYS A 258 -6.35 3.42 -17.36
CA LYS A 258 -7.60 4.13 -17.67
C LYS A 258 -7.86 4.20 -19.18
N VAL A 259 -6.83 4.44 -19.99
CA VAL A 259 -6.95 4.42 -21.46
C VAL A 259 -7.37 3.03 -21.95
N ALA A 260 -6.74 1.96 -21.46
CA ALA A 260 -7.12 0.59 -21.82
C ALA A 260 -8.57 0.25 -21.42
N ASP A 261 -9.05 0.74 -20.27
CA ASP A 261 -10.44 0.52 -19.84
C ASP A 261 -11.43 1.32 -20.69
N VAL A 262 -11.08 2.55 -21.09
CA VAL A 262 -11.87 3.35 -22.05
C VAL A 262 -11.93 2.66 -23.41
N GLU A 263 -10.83 2.10 -23.90
CA GLU A 263 -10.81 1.34 -25.17
C GLU A 263 -11.72 0.11 -25.11
N LYS A 264 -11.69 -0.66 -24.00
CA LYS A 264 -12.60 -1.79 -23.79
C LYS A 264 -14.06 -1.36 -23.77
N LEU A 265 -14.38 -0.31 -23.00
CA LEU A 265 -15.76 0.21 -22.95
C LEU A 265 -16.21 0.67 -24.32
N THR A 266 -15.36 1.36 -25.07
CA THR A 266 -15.65 1.79 -26.44
C THR A 266 -15.93 0.59 -27.35
N GLN A 267 -15.19 -0.51 -27.21
CA GLN A 267 -15.46 -1.74 -27.95
C GLN A 267 -16.82 -2.36 -27.57
N THR A 268 -17.13 -2.45 -26.28
CA THR A 268 -18.44 -2.96 -25.83
C THR A 268 -19.61 -2.11 -26.33
N VAL A 269 -19.43 -0.78 -26.42
CA VAL A 269 -20.45 0.12 -26.98
C VAL A 269 -20.68 -0.20 -28.45
N ARG A 270 -19.63 -0.39 -29.26
CA ARG A 270 -19.79 -0.78 -30.68
C ARG A 270 -20.52 -2.11 -30.84
N GLU A 271 -20.18 -3.12 -30.04
CA GLU A 271 -20.85 -4.43 -30.07
C GLU A 271 -22.34 -4.33 -29.72
N LEU A 272 -22.69 -3.48 -28.75
CA LEU A 272 -24.08 -3.20 -28.39
C LEU A 272 -24.81 -2.44 -29.51
N GLU A 273 -24.16 -1.47 -30.15
CA GLU A 273 -24.73 -0.75 -31.30
C GLU A 273 -25.03 -1.72 -32.47
N GLU A 274 -24.12 -2.63 -32.78
CA GLU A 274 -24.33 -3.68 -33.79
C GLU A 274 -25.49 -4.61 -33.41
N ALA A 275 -25.56 -5.04 -32.14
CA ALA A 275 -26.65 -5.87 -31.65
C ALA A 275 -28.01 -5.16 -31.73
N VAL A 276 -28.06 -3.86 -31.44
CA VAL A 276 -29.27 -3.04 -31.58
C VAL A 276 -29.70 -2.93 -33.04
N LEU A 277 -28.76 -2.70 -33.97
CA LEU A 277 -29.05 -2.67 -35.40
C LEU A 277 -29.59 -4.01 -35.92
N ALA A 278 -28.98 -5.12 -35.48
CA ALA A 278 -29.45 -6.47 -35.79
C ALA A 278 -30.85 -6.72 -35.20
N GLY A 279 -31.09 -6.33 -33.95
CA GLY A 279 -32.39 -6.41 -33.29
C GLY A 279 -33.47 -5.59 -34.01
N GLY A 280 -33.13 -4.40 -34.50
CA GLY A 280 -34.02 -3.57 -35.34
C GLY A 280 -34.42 -4.27 -36.63
N SER A 281 -33.47 -4.92 -37.30
CA SER A 281 -33.73 -5.70 -38.52
C SER A 281 -34.61 -6.91 -38.24
N ALA A 282 -34.35 -7.64 -37.15
CA ALA A 282 -35.18 -8.76 -36.72
C ALA A 282 -36.61 -8.32 -36.38
N ALA A 283 -36.77 -7.20 -35.68
CA ALA A 283 -38.09 -6.64 -35.36
C ALA A 283 -38.87 -6.23 -36.62
N ASN A 284 -38.20 -5.68 -37.65
CA ASN A 284 -38.83 -5.39 -38.93
C ASN A 284 -39.31 -6.67 -39.63
N ALA A 285 -38.48 -7.72 -39.65
CA ALA A 285 -38.86 -9.01 -40.22
C ALA A 285 -40.08 -9.61 -39.51
N VAL A 286 -40.12 -9.53 -38.17
CA VAL A 286 -41.28 -9.99 -37.39
C VAL A 286 -42.56 -9.24 -37.79
N ARG A 287 -42.51 -7.90 -37.87
CA ARG A 287 -43.67 -7.10 -38.30
C ARG A 287 -44.13 -7.46 -39.72
N ASP A 288 -43.21 -7.75 -40.63
CA ASP A 288 -43.55 -8.16 -42.00
C ASP A 288 -44.21 -9.55 -42.03
N TYR A 289 -43.72 -10.50 -41.24
CA TYR A 289 -44.36 -11.81 -41.09
C TYR A 289 -45.75 -11.69 -40.44
N GLU A 290 -45.91 -10.86 -39.42
CA GLU A 290 -47.20 -10.58 -38.79
C GLU A 290 -48.21 -10.00 -39.78
N ARG A 291 -47.79 -9.04 -40.62
CA ARG A 291 -48.64 -8.49 -41.69
C ARG A 291 -49.09 -9.56 -42.67
N LYS A 292 -48.15 -10.35 -43.21
CA LYS A 292 -48.45 -11.46 -44.13
C LYS A 292 -49.38 -12.49 -43.50
N PHE A 293 -49.20 -12.78 -42.23
CA PHE A 293 -50.07 -13.68 -41.49
C PHE A 293 -51.50 -13.11 -41.38
N GLN A 294 -51.65 -11.81 -41.11
CA GLN A 294 -52.96 -11.15 -41.09
C GLN A 294 -53.65 -11.21 -42.46
N GLU A 295 -52.94 -10.89 -43.54
CA GLU A 295 -53.44 -10.98 -44.92
C GLU A 295 -53.91 -12.41 -45.25
N MET A 296 -53.08 -13.43 -45.02
CA MET A 296 -53.46 -14.84 -45.23
C MET A 296 -54.64 -15.26 -44.35
N ASN A 297 -54.75 -14.74 -43.13
CA ASN A 297 -55.86 -15.06 -42.24
C ASN A 297 -57.17 -14.41 -42.72
N GLU A 298 -57.12 -13.22 -43.31
CA GLU A 298 -58.26 -12.60 -43.97
C GLU A 298 -58.71 -13.41 -45.19
N GLU A 299 -57.77 -13.82 -46.05
CA GLU A 299 -58.03 -14.71 -47.19
C GLU A 299 -58.61 -16.06 -46.75
N ARG A 300 -58.06 -16.66 -45.69
CA ARG A 300 -58.62 -17.88 -45.12
C ARG A 300 -60.07 -17.67 -44.70
N LYS A 301 -60.38 -16.55 -44.03
CA LYS A 301 -61.75 -16.24 -43.60
C LYS A 301 -62.68 -16.00 -44.80
N THR A 302 -62.21 -15.41 -45.91
CA THR A 302 -63.03 -15.27 -47.12
C THR A 302 -63.28 -16.62 -47.76
N LEU A 303 -62.25 -17.45 -47.94
CA LEU A 303 -62.35 -18.82 -48.45
C LEU A 303 -63.26 -19.69 -47.58
N ASP A 304 -63.19 -19.60 -46.25
CA ASP A 304 -64.08 -20.34 -45.34
C ASP A 304 -65.56 -19.96 -45.58
N ARG A 305 -65.85 -18.68 -45.84
CA ARG A 305 -67.21 -18.21 -46.16
C ARG A 305 -67.65 -18.68 -47.55
N GLU A 306 -66.77 -18.63 -48.54
CA GLU A 306 -67.05 -19.13 -49.89
C GLU A 306 -67.30 -20.63 -49.89
N LEU A 307 -66.47 -21.40 -49.18
CA LEU A 307 -66.64 -22.83 -48.98
C LEU A 307 -67.98 -23.14 -48.31
N ALA A 308 -68.37 -22.38 -47.29
CA ALA A 308 -69.67 -22.53 -46.65
C ALA A 308 -70.83 -22.27 -47.64
N ARG A 309 -70.73 -21.22 -48.46
CA ARG A 309 -71.72 -20.93 -49.53
C ARG A 309 -71.78 -22.05 -50.56
N ALA A 310 -70.62 -22.54 -51.01
CA ALA A 310 -70.51 -23.62 -51.98
C ALA A 310 -71.12 -24.92 -51.43
N LYS A 311 -70.88 -25.24 -50.14
CA LYS A 311 -71.52 -26.38 -49.46
C LYS A 311 -73.04 -26.24 -49.43
N VAL A 312 -73.58 -25.06 -49.15
CA VAL A 312 -75.04 -24.83 -49.18
C VAL A 312 -75.59 -25.02 -50.59
N THR A 313 -74.94 -24.45 -51.61
CA THR A 313 -75.36 -24.63 -53.01
C THR A 313 -75.28 -26.09 -53.45
N ALA A 314 -74.19 -26.79 -53.12
CA ALA A 314 -74.03 -28.21 -53.42
C ALA A 314 -75.12 -29.06 -52.74
N ASN A 315 -75.45 -28.77 -51.48
CA ASN A 315 -76.56 -29.43 -50.78
C ASN A 315 -77.91 -29.17 -51.48
N ARG A 316 -78.19 -27.93 -51.92
CA ARG A 316 -79.41 -27.60 -52.68
C ARG A 316 -79.49 -28.37 -54.00
N VAL A 317 -78.40 -28.39 -54.77
CA VAL A 317 -78.31 -29.16 -56.02
C VAL A 317 -78.52 -30.65 -55.75
N ALA A 318 -77.89 -31.20 -54.72
CA ALA A 318 -78.09 -32.60 -54.33
C ALA A 318 -79.56 -32.91 -53.99
N THR A 319 -80.27 -31.99 -53.31
CA THR A 319 -81.71 -32.14 -53.05
C THR A 319 -82.54 -32.07 -54.34
N VAL A 320 -82.25 -31.14 -55.26
CA VAL A 320 -82.96 -31.05 -56.56
C VAL A 320 -82.73 -32.30 -57.40
N VAL A 321 -81.48 -32.74 -57.56
CA VAL A 321 -81.13 -33.96 -58.29
C VAL A 321 -81.81 -35.19 -57.68
N ALA A 322 -81.86 -35.29 -56.35
CA ALA A 322 -82.58 -36.37 -55.68
C ALA A 322 -84.10 -36.34 -55.96
N ASN A 323 -84.71 -35.15 -56.04
CA ASN A 323 -86.14 -35.00 -56.36
C ASN A 323 -86.46 -35.22 -57.85
N GLU A 324 -85.52 -34.95 -58.76
CA GLU A 324 -85.66 -35.20 -60.19
C GLU A 324 -85.23 -36.62 -60.60
N TRP A 325 -84.66 -37.39 -59.67
CA TRP A 325 -84.22 -38.76 -59.93
C TRP A 325 -85.42 -39.67 -60.12
N LYS A 326 -85.55 -40.20 -61.33
CA LYS A 326 -86.64 -41.08 -61.73
C LYS A 326 -86.19 -42.53 -61.82
N ASP A 327 -87.09 -43.45 -61.49
CA ASP A 327 -86.90 -44.87 -61.74
C ASP A 327 -87.03 -45.21 -63.25
N GLY A 328 -86.80 -46.47 -63.63
CA GLY A 328 -86.92 -46.93 -65.02
C GLY A 328 -88.32 -46.78 -65.64
N ASN A 329 -89.31 -46.33 -64.87
CA ASN A 329 -90.69 -46.09 -65.27
C ASN A 329 -91.08 -44.60 -65.24
N ASP A 330 -90.09 -43.70 -65.19
CA ASP A 330 -90.20 -42.25 -65.26
C ASP A 330 -90.96 -41.62 -64.06
N LYS A 331 -91.02 -42.33 -62.91
CA LYS A 331 -91.59 -41.83 -61.65
C LYS A 331 -90.49 -41.42 -60.67
N VAL A 332 -90.73 -40.35 -59.91
CA VAL A 332 -89.80 -39.87 -58.86
C VAL A 332 -89.56 -40.99 -57.84
N MET A 333 -88.30 -41.32 -57.63
CA MET A 333 -87.90 -42.44 -56.76
C MET A 333 -88.02 -42.06 -55.27
N PRO A 334 -88.60 -42.92 -54.41
CA PRO A 334 -88.68 -42.68 -52.97
C PRO A 334 -87.30 -42.58 -52.29
N VAL A 335 -87.13 -41.61 -51.39
CA VAL A 335 -85.85 -41.31 -50.69
C VAL A 335 -85.22 -42.53 -49.99
N LYS A 336 -86.04 -43.42 -49.40
CA LYS A 336 -85.53 -44.65 -48.76
C LYS A 336 -84.90 -45.61 -49.78
N GLN A 337 -85.57 -45.83 -50.91
CA GLN A 337 -85.05 -46.67 -51.99
C GLN A 337 -83.80 -46.06 -52.61
N TRP A 338 -83.79 -44.75 -52.81
CA TRP A 338 -82.59 -44.05 -53.31
C TRP A 338 -81.38 -44.18 -52.36
N LEU A 339 -81.58 -44.05 -51.03
CA LEU A 339 -80.50 -44.22 -50.05
C LEU A 339 -79.98 -45.67 -50.02
N GLU A 340 -80.85 -46.65 -50.23
CA GLU A 340 -80.49 -48.07 -50.31
C GLU A 340 -79.73 -48.39 -51.60
N GLU A 341 -80.20 -47.93 -52.76
CA GLU A 341 -79.50 -48.07 -54.04
C GLU A 341 -78.15 -47.34 -54.05
N ARG A 342 -78.09 -46.11 -53.51
CA ARG A 342 -76.83 -45.38 -53.36
C ARG A 342 -75.84 -46.16 -52.50
N ARG A 343 -76.30 -46.77 -51.39
CA ARG A 343 -75.44 -47.60 -50.52
C ARG A 343 -75.00 -48.87 -51.23
N PHE A 344 -75.89 -49.50 -51.99
CA PHE A 344 -75.59 -50.67 -52.82
C PHE A 344 -74.54 -50.37 -53.88
N LEU A 345 -74.76 -49.33 -54.70
CA LEU A 345 -73.83 -48.88 -55.74
C LEU A 345 -72.48 -48.43 -55.18
N GLN A 346 -72.48 -47.79 -54.00
CA GLN A 346 -71.24 -47.42 -53.31
C GLN A 346 -70.45 -48.66 -52.84
N GLY A 347 -71.15 -49.72 -52.41
CA GLY A 347 -70.56 -51.03 -52.12
C GLY A 347 -70.02 -51.73 -53.36
N GLU A 348 -70.76 -51.75 -54.47
CA GLU A 348 -70.29 -52.31 -55.74
C GLU A 348 -69.08 -51.57 -56.30
N MET A 349 -69.08 -50.23 -56.25
CA MET A 349 -67.93 -49.41 -56.62
C MET A 349 -66.70 -49.75 -55.77
N GLN A 350 -66.87 -50.00 -54.47
CA GLN A 350 -65.75 -50.41 -53.63
C GLN A 350 -65.25 -51.81 -54.01
N GLN A 351 -66.14 -52.77 -54.25
CA GLN A 351 -65.75 -54.10 -54.74
C GLN A 351 -65.03 -54.04 -56.09
N LEU A 352 -65.48 -53.17 -57.00
CA LEU A 352 -64.82 -52.96 -58.30
C LEU A 352 -63.44 -52.34 -58.12
N ARG A 353 -63.27 -51.37 -57.21
CA ARG A 353 -61.94 -50.84 -56.86
C ARG A 353 -61.03 -51.91 -56.29
N ASP A 354 -61.55 -52.77 -55.42
CA ASP A 354 -60.76 -53.85 -54.81
C ASP A 354 -60.35 -54.89 -55.88
N LYS A 355 -61.27 -55.25 -56.79
CA LYS A 355 -60.97 -56.11 -57.95
C LYS A 355 -59.93 -55.46 -58.86
N LEU A 356 -60.07 -54.18 -59.17
CA LEU A 356 -59.12 -53.43 -59.98
C LEU A 356 -57.72 -53.42 -59.33
N ALA A 357 -57.64 -53.23 -58.01
CA ALA A 357 -56.39 -53.28 -57.28
C ALA A 357 -55.74 -54.68 -57.28
N ILE A 358 -56.54 -55.75 -57.31
CA ILE A 358 -56.06 -57.13 -57.47
C ILE A 358 -55.56 -57.36 -58.89
N THR A 359 -56.31 -56.93 -59.91
CA THR A 359 -55.88 -57.07 -61.31
C THR A 359 -54.62 -56.25 -61.61
N ASP A 360 -54.48 -55.06 -61.03
CA ASP A 360 -53.26 -54.24 -61.16
C ASP A 360 -52.07 -54.91 -60.49
N ARG A 361 -52.26 -55.54 -59.32
CA ARG A 361 -51.21 -56.34 -58.67
C ARG A 361 -50.83 -57.55 -59.52
N ALA A 362 -51.80 -58.27 -60.07
CA ALA A 362 -51.57 -59.41 -60.94
C ALA A 362 -50.82 -59.02 -62.22
N ALA A 363 -51.23 -57.92 -62.86
CA ALA A 363 -50.57 -57.37 -64.04
C ALA A 363 -49.13 -56.94 -63.74
N LYS A 364 -48.86 -56.34 -62.56
CA LYS A 364 -47.50 -56.01 -62.13
C LYS A 364 -46.65 -57.25 -61.89
N SER A 365 -47.17 -58.29 -61.24
CA SER A 365 -46.43 -59.55 -61.05
C SER A 365 -46.16 -60.26 -62.37
N GLU A 366 -47.11 -60.23 -63.32
CA GLU A 366 -46.91 -60.79 -64.66
C GLU A 366 -45.85 -60.01 -65.44
N ALA A 367 -45.85 -58.67 -65.34
CA ALA A 367 -44.80 -57.85 -65.92
C ALA A 367 -43.42 -58.14 -65.30
N GLN A 368 -43.35 -58.35 -63.97
CA GLN A 368 -42.09 -58.72 -63.29
C GLN A 368 -41.59 -60.11 -63.70
N LEU A 369 -42.48 -61.10 -63.87
CA LEU A 369 -42.12 -62.42 -64.38
C LEU A 369 -41.58 -62.33 -65.81
N LYS A 370 -42.24 -61.57 -66.70
CA LYS A 370 -41.74 -61.33 -68.06
C LYS A 370 -40.37 -60.65 -68.07
N VAL A 371 -40.13 -59.71 -67.15
CA VAL A 371 -38.80 -59.09 -66.99
C VAL A 371 -37.76 -60.12 -66.52
N MET A 372 -38.08 -60.97 -65.54
CA MET A 372 -37.18 -62.06 -65.13
C MET A 372 -36.90 -63.05 -66.27
N ASP A 373 -37.91 -63.49 -67.01
CA ASP A 373 -37.77 -64.40 -68.15
C ASP A 373 -36.88 -63.80 -69.25
N LEU A 374 -37.06 -62.50 -69.56
CA LEU A 374 -36.19 -61.76 -70.47
C LEU A 374 -34.77 -61.59 -69.92
N THR A 375 -34.60 -61.50 -68.60
CA THR A 375 -33.26 -61.40 -67.97
C THR A 375 -32.52 -62.74 -68.04
N TYR A 376 -33.24 -63.87 -67.90
CA TYR A 376 -32.67 -65.20 -68.11
C TYR A 376 -32.29 -65.44 -69.58
N LEU A 377 -33.09 -64.95 -70.54
CA LEU A 377 -32.77 -65.07 -71.98
C LEU A 377 -31.59 -64.21 -72.46
N VAL A 378 -31.11 -63.25 -71.65
CA VAL A 378 -29.96 -62.38 -71.98
C VAL A 378 -28.67 -62.87 -71.30
N LEU A 379 -28.74 -63.88 -70.42
CA LEU A 379 -27.60 -64.48 -69.72
C LEU A 379 -27.17 -65.85 -70.30
N GLU A 380 -27.84 -66.34 -71.35
CA GLU A 380 -27.36 -67.36 -72.31
C GLU A 380 -26.92 -66.67 -73.61
#